data_AF-A0A1S6QIE7-F1
#
_entry.id   AF-A0A1S6QIE7-F1
#
_cell.length_a   1.000
_cell.length_b   1.000
_cell.length_c   1.000
_cell.angle_alpha   90.00
_cell.angle_beta   90.00
_cell.angle_gamma   90.00
#
_symmetry.space_group_name_H-M   'P 1'
#
loop_
_entity.id
_entity.type
_entity.pdbx_description
1 polymer ?
#
loop_
_entity_poly.entity_id
_entity_poly.type
_entity_poly.pdbx_seq_one_letter_code
_entity_poly.pdbx_strand_id
1 'polypeptide(L)' 'MMTEQKLRAIVDVYARYNVEIKTDQMKITSINQHEVDFDANTYMQDQLIELIAKVLANQLIKEVFEEEFG' A
#
# COMPACT_ATOMS: atom_id res chain seq x y z
N MET A 1 -17.35 -3.09 6.95
CA MET A 1 -17.17 -2.22 5.77
C MET A 1 -15.97 -1.30 5.97
N MET A 2 -15.27 -1.00 4.87
CA MET A 2 -14.20 0.00 4.83
C MET A 2 -14.80 1.41 5.00
N THR A 3 -14.08 2.29 5.68
CA THR A 3 -14.41 3.71 5.80
C THR A 3 -13.14 4.52 5.67
N GLU A 4 -13.26 5.81 5.34
CA GLU A 4 -12.10 6.70 5.21
C GLU A 4 -11.26 6.78 6.48
N GLN A 5 -11.92 6.80 7.66
CA GLN A 5 -11.22 6.78 8.95
C GLN A 5 -10.38 5.50 9.14
N LYS A 6 -10.88 4.35 8.67
CA LYS A 6 -10.16 3.08 8.76
C LYS A 6 -9.02 3.01 7.76
N LEU A 7 -9.24 3.49 6.53
CA LEU A 7 -8.18 3.63 5.54
C LEU A 7 -7.06 4.51 6.08
N ARG A 8 -7.40 5.66 6.67
CA ARG A 8 -6.43 6.55 7.32
C ARG A 8 -5.67 5.85 8.45
N ALA A 9 -6.37 5.10 9.31
CA ALA A 9 -5.71 4.34 10.37
C ALA A 9 -4.72 3.30 9.82
N ILE A 10 -5.05 2.64 8.70
CA ILE A 10 -4.15 1.72 8.01
C ILE A 10 -2.91 2.49 7.49
N VAL A 11 -3.11 3.60 6.79
CA VAL A 11 -2.03 4.46 6.27
C VAL A 11 -1.11 4.93 7.41
N ASP A 12 -1.69 5.40 8.52
CA ASP A 12 -0.95 5.87 9.69
C ASP A 12 -0.11 4.76 10.35
N VAL A 13 -0.55 3.50 10.27
CA VAL A 13 0.24 2.35 10.77
C VAL A 13 1.41 2.08 9.83
N TYR A 14 1.18 2.02 8.51
CA TYR A 14 2.24 1.80 7.51
C TYR A 14 3.31 2.91 7.53
N ALA A 15 2.90 4.16 7.78
CA ALA A 15 3.83 5.29 7.92
C ALA A 15 4.84 5.09 9.07
N ARG A 16 4.49 4.37 10.15
CA ARG A 16 5.43 4.05 11.25
C ARG A 16 6.55 3.11 10.82
N TYR A 17 6.35 2.40 9.72
CA TYR A 17 7.33 1.51 9.09
C TYR A 17 8.01 2.17 7.88
N ASN A 18 7.94 3.50 7.75
CA ASN A 18 8.48 4.28 6.62
C ASN A 18 7.86 3.92 5.27
N VAL A 19 6.64 3.37 5.25
CA VAL A 19 5.90 3.15 4.01
C VAL A 19 5.03 4.37 3.74
N GLU A 20 5.26 5.03 2.61
CA GLU A 20 4.45 6.18 2.18
C GLU A 20 3.26 5.68 1.35
N ILE A 21 2.04 5.99 1.77
CA ILE A 21 0.83 5.64 1.00
C ILE A 21 0.08 6.93 0.72
N LYS A 22 -0.12 7.26 -0.57
CA LYS A 22 -0.94 8.40 -0.98
C LYS A 22 -2.34 7.94 -1.30
N THR A 23 -3.30 8.70 -0.82
CA THR A 23 -4.72 8.44 -1.03
C THR A 23 -5.43 9.66 -1.54
N ASP A 24 -6.35 9.46 -2.48
CA ASP A 24 -7.39 10.42 -2.85
C ASP A 24 -8.73 9.86 -2.38
N GLN A 25 -9.24 10.39 -1.26
CA GLN A 25 -10.40 9.84 -0.55
C GLN A 25 -10.21 8.35 -0.21
N MET A 26 -11.01 7.47 -0.84
CA MET A 26 -10.94 6.01 -0.66
C MET A 26 -10.01 5.33 -1.67
N LYS A 27 -9.41 6.08 -2.58
CA LYS A 27 -8.52 5.55 -3.60
C LYS A 27 -7.07 5.63 -3.15
N ILE A 28 -6.35 4.52 -3.15
CA ILE A 28 -4.89 4.53 -3.00
C ILE A 28 -4.31 4.82 -4.38
N THR A 29 -3.53 5.89 -4.49
CA THR A 29 -2.94 6.38 -5.74
C THR A 29 -1.45 6.07 -5.83
N SER A 30 -0.77 5.90 -4.71
CA SER A 30 0.61 5.41 -4.69
C SER A 30 0.93 4.66 -3.40
N ILE A 31 1.82 3.68 -3.52
CA ILE A 31 2.49 3.01 -2.40
C ILE A 31 3.98 3.14 -2.67
N ASN A 32 4.67 3.89 -1.81
CA ASN A 32 5.98 4.49 -2.06
C ASN A 32 5.98 5.29 -3.37
N GLN A 33 7.11 5.28 -4.09
CA GLN A 33 7.28 5.93 -5.39
C GLN A 33 6.64 5.14 -6.55
N HIS A 34 5.72 4.21 -6.26
CA HIS A 34 5.03 3.43 -7.27
C HIS A 34 3.55 3.78 -7.29
N GLU A 35 3.08 4.15 -8.48
CA GLU A 35 1.68 4.43 -8.74
C GLU A 35 0.86 3.14 -8.68
N VAL A 36 -0.28 3.21 -8.02
CA VAL A 36 -1.26 2.14 -7.95
C VAL A 36 -2.66 2.70 -8.15
N ASP A 37 -3.59 1.85 -8.59
CA ASP A 37 -5.01 2.21 -8.71
C ASP A 37 -5.83 1.20 -7.91
N PHE A 38 -6.01 1.48 -6.62
CA PHE A 38 -6.83 0.64 -5.74
C PHE A 38 -7.97 1.44 -5.13
N ASP A 39 -9.21 1.01 -5.37
CA ASP A 39 -10.38 1.54 -4.69
C ASP A 39 -10.63 0.73 -3.40
N ALA A 40 -10.36 1.34 -2.23
CA ALA A 40 -10.54 0.72 -0.93
C ALA A 40 -12.00 0.35 -0.63
N ASN A 41 -12.99 0.89 -1.35
CA ASN A 41 -14.40 0.48 -1.20
C ASN A 41 -14.64 -0.96 -1.68
N THR A 42 -13.77 -1.47 -2.55
CA THR A 42 -13.91 -2.82 -3.13
C THR A 42 -13.33 -3.92 -2.24
N TYR A 43 -12.68 -3.56 -1.14
CA TYR A 43 -11.96 -4.48 -0.26
C TYR A 43 -12.48 -4.44 1.18
N MET A 44 -12.42 -5.60 1.85
CA MET A 44 -12.43 -5.63 3.31
C MET A 44 -11.09 -5.13 3.88
N GLN A 45 -11.06 -4.84 5.18
CA GLN A 45 -9.88 -4.24 5.83
C GLN A 45 -8.66 -5.14 5.76
N ASP A 46 -8.84 -6.42 6.10
CA ASP A 46 -7.83 -7.48 5.99
C ASP A 46 -7.32 -7.61 4.55
N GLN A 47 -8.22 -7.67 3.58
CA GLN A 47 -7.86 -7.78 2.16
C GLN A 47 -7.04 -6.59 1.67
N LEU A 48 -7.37 -5.36 2.09
CA LEU A 48 -6.62 -4.17 1.71
C LEU A 48 -5.21 -4.17 2.32
N ILE A 49 -5.10 -4.55 3.60
CA ILE A 49 -3.82 -4.67 4.30
C ILE A 49 -2.93 -5.71 3.59
N GLU A 50 -3.48 -6.88 3.27
CA GLU A 50 -2.78 -7.92 2.52
C GLU A 50 -2.33 -7.45 1.13
N LEU A 51 -3.18 -6.71 0.42
CA LEU A 51 -2.87 -6.16 -0.89
C LEU A 51 -1.68 -5.18 -0.83
N ILE A 52 -1.70 -4.24 0.12
CA ILE A 52 -0.60 -3.29 0.34
C ILE A 52 0.69 -4.04 0.66
N ALA A 53 0.64 -5.02 1.57
CA ALA A 53 1.80 -5.83 1.92
C ALA A 53 2.37 -6.60 0.72
N LYS A 54 1.51 -7.14 -0.14
CA LYS A 54 1.92 -7.83 -1.36
C LYS A 54 2.60 -6.91 -2.36
N VAL A 55 2.12 -5.67 -2.52
CA VAL A 55 2.78 -4.66 -3.36
C VAL A 55 4.18 -4.38 -2.84
N LEU A 56 4.33 -4.15 -1.53
CA LEU A 56 5.63 -3.90 -0.91
C LEU A 56 6.59 -5.09 -1.07
N ALA A 57 6.11 -6.32 -0.88
CA ALA A 57 6.92 -7.52 -1.09
C ALA A 57 7.43 -7.61 -2.53
N ASN A 58 6.59 -7.33 -3.52
CA ASN A 58 6.99 -7.33 -4.92
C ASN A 58 8.02 -6.23 -5.24
N GLN A 59 7.88 -5.04 -4.65
CA GLN A 59 8.85 -3.95 -4.78
C GLN A 59 10.22 -4.37 -4.24
N LEU A 60 10.25 -4.88 -3.02
CA LEU A 60 11.48 -5.31 -2.36
C LEU A 60 12.17 -6.44 -3.14
N ILE A 61 11.41 -7.43 -3.62
CA ILE A 61 11.96 -8.51 -4.44
C ILE A 61 12.61 -7.92 -5.69
N LYS A 62 11.92 -7.03 -6.40
CA LYS A 62 12.43 -6.41 -7.62
C LYS A 62 13.72 -5.63 -7.35
N GLU A 63 13.74 -4.79 -6.31
CA GLU A 63 14.89 -3.97 -5.92
C GLU A 63 16.10 -4.84 -5.57
N VAL A 64 15.93 -5.89 -4.76
CA VAL A 64 17.00 -6.84 -4.44
C VAL A 64 17.55 -7.51 -5.70
N PHE A 65 16.68 -7.90 -6.63
CA PHE A 65 17.13 -8.47 -7.91
C PHE A 65 17.90 -7.46 -8.76
N GLU A 66 17.48 -6.21 -8.80
CA GLU A 66 18.13 -5.15 -9.59
C GLU A 66 19.46 -4.67 -8.98
N GLU A 67 19.58 -4.60 -7.65
CA GLU A 67 20.78 -4.09 -6.97
C GLU A 67 21.86 -5.16 -6.72
N GLU A 68 21.46 -6.39 -6.36
CA GLU A 68 22.40 -7.43 -5.90
C GLU A 68 22.69 -8.49 -6.98
N PHE A 69 21.80 -8.65 -7.97
CA PHE A 69 21.89 -9.72 -8.96
C PHE A 69 21.80 -9.24 -10.43
N GLY A 70 21.66 -7.94 -10.67
CA GLY A 70 21.62 -7.29 -11.99
C GLY A 70 22.96 -6.74 -12.44
#